data_AF-A0A8H7X1J2-F1
#
_entry.id   AF-A0A8H7X1J2-F1
#
_cell.length_a   1.000
_cell.length_b   1.000
_cell.length_c   1.000
_cell.angle_alpha   90.00
_cell.angle_beta   90.00
_cell.angle_gamma   90.00
#
_symmetry.space_group_name_H-M   'P 1'
#
loop_
_entity.id
_entity.type
_entity.pdbx_description
1 polymer ?
#
loop_
_entity_poly.entity_id
_entity_poly.type
_entity_poly.pdbx_seq_one_letter_code
_entity_poly.pdbx_strand_id
1 'polypeptide(L)'
;MAERNLTFKDATVLSMYVDDQDDSDYRIQVDNRVRYVSVKPKVYDYSDILCFPPLLIDNLPPFPAGDWTTMTVGRDEHGSLTRSISFKPLAAVTTIWHPRQIDILSLNRLRRFNLRTYEVEWEDNKTAVAKIARFEFEIPQVE
;
A
#
# COMPACT_ATOMS: atom_id res chain seq x y z
N MET A 1 -16.86 9.84 -30.36
CA MET A 1 -16.49 8.65 -29.55
C MET A 1 -15.02 8.83 -29.21
N ALA A 2 -14.70 9.09 -27.94
CA ALA A 2 -13.31 9.32 -27.52
C ALA A 2 -12.76 8.01 -26.97
N GLU A 3 -11.68 7.51 -27.59
CA GLU A 3 -10.91 6.38 -27.09
C GLU A 3 -10.31 6.76 -25.73
N ARG A 4 -10.86 6.18 -24.67
CA ARG A 4 -10.22 6.16 -23.35
C ARG A 4 -8.99 5.26 -23.51
N ASN A 5 -7.83 5.88 -23.79
CA ASN A 5 -6.53 5.24 -23.57
C ASN A 5 -6.40 4.96 -22.07
N LEU A 6 -6.93 3.82 -21.64
CA LEU A 6 -6.68 3.26 -20.32
C LEU A 6 -5.23 2.80 -20.33
N THR A 7 -4.32 3.70 -19.98
CA THR A 7 -2.98 3.32 -19.55
C THR A 7 -3.17 2.55 -18.24
N PHE A 8 -3.40 1.24 -18.34
CA PHE A 8 -3.46 0.37 -17.17
C PHE A 8 -2.13 0.53 -16.44
N LYS A 9 -2.17 1.15 -15.26
CA LYS A 9 -1.01 1.14 -14.39
C LYS A 9 -0.97 -0.23 -13.77
N ASP A 10 0.11 -0.96 -14.02
CA ASP A 10 0.32 -2.29 -13.45
C ASP A 10 0.67 -2.15 -11.96
N ALA A 11 -0.38 -2.03 -11.16
CA ALA A 11 -0.29 -1.82 -9.73
C ALA A 11 -1.38 -2.57 -9.00
N THR A 12 -0.99 -3.27 -7.93
CA THR A 12 -1.94 -3.98 -7.05
C THR A 12 -1.95 -3.32 -5.68
N VAL A 13 -3.12 -2.94 -5.18
CA VAL A 13 -3.26 -2.48 -3.79
C VAL A 13 -3.21 -3.69 -2.86
N LEU A 14 -2.18 -3.76 -2.02
CA LEU A 14 -1.95 -4.84 -1.07
C LEU A 14 -2.67 -4.59 0.26
N SER A 15 -2.80 -3.32 0.66
CA SER A 15 -3.49 -2.90 1.87
C SER A 15 -3.87 -1.42 1.77
N MET A 16 -4.92 -1.03 2.46
CA MET A 16 -5.36 0.36 2.55
C MET A 16 -5.80 0.71 3.97
N TYR A 17 -5.67 1.99 4.30
CA TYR A 17 -6.25 2.67 5.45
C TYR A 17 -6.87 3.94 4.90
N VAL A 18 -8.20 4.02 4.87
CA VAL A 18 -8.93 5.09 4.20
C VAL A 18 -9.62 5.94 5.24
N ASP A 19 -9.43 7.24 5.15
CA ASP A 19 -9.97 8.25 6.05
C ASP A 19 -10.55 9.42 5.23
N ASP A 20 -11.65 10.01 5.70
CA ASP A 20 -12.32 11.12 5.04
C ASP A 20 -11.83 12.49 5.52
N GLN A 21 -11.25 12.55 6.72
CA GLN A 21 -10.75 13.78 7.34
C GLN A 21 -9.21 13.87 7.28
N ASP A 22 -8.53 12.74 7.34
CA ASP A 22 -7.07 12.62 7.28
C ASP A 22 -6.59 11.99 5.97
N ASP A 23 -5.26 11.85 5.83
CA ASP A 23 -4.64 11.19 4.70
C ASP A 23 -5.12 9.73 4.59
N SER A 24 -5.49 9.32 3.37
CA SER A 24 -5.75 7.91 3.06
C SER A 24 -4.47 7.24 2.56
N ASP A 25 -4.03 6.18 3.24
CA ASP A 25 -2.78 5.49 2.99
C ASP A 25 -2.99 4.14 2.29
N TYR A 26 -2.13 3.87 1.31
CA TYR A 26 -2.18 2.68 0.48
C TYR A 26 -0.80 2.06 0.40
N ARG A 27 -0.74 0.75 0.66
CA ARG A 27 0.43 -0.09 0.39
C ARG A 27 0.18 -0.80 -0.93
N ILE A 28 0.96 -0.49 -1.95
CA ILE A 28 0.80 -0.99 -3.31
C ILE A 28 2.00 -1.78 -3.77
N GLN A 29 1.81 -2.68 -4.72
CA GLN A 29 2.88 -3.35 -5.47
C GLN A 29 2.94 -2.75 -6.87
N VAL A 30 4.10 -2.22 -7.24
CA VAL A 30 4.40 -1.66 -8.57
C VAL A 30 5.80 -2.14 -8.96
N ASP A 31 5.95 -2.72 -10.14
CA ASP A 31 7.22 -3.27 -10.65
C ASP A 31 7.89 -4.25 -9.67
N ASN A 32 7.11 -5.18 -9.11
CA ASN A 32 7.56 -6.13 -8.08
C ASN A 32 8.13 -5.51 -6.79
N ARG A 33 7.90 -4.21 -6.55
CA ARG A 33 8.29 -3.53 -5.32
C ARG A 33 7.07 -3.05 -4.56
N VAL A 34 7.15 -3.16 -3.24
CA VAL A 34 6.16 -2.56 -2.34
C VAL A 34 6.46 -1.08 -2.20
N ARG A 35 5.44 -0.24 -2.40
CA ARG A 35 5.51 1.21 -2.29
C ARG A 35 4.30 1.74 -1.55
N TYR A 36 4.40 2.98 -1.09
CA TYR A 36 3.37 3.61 -0.28
C TYR A 36 2.83 4.85 -0.98
N VAL A 37 1.51 4.96 -1.02
CA VAL A 37 0.82 6.13 -1.57
C VAL A 37 -0.07 6.72 -0.49
N SER A 38 0.06 8.01 -0.24
CA SER A 38 -0.83 8.74 0.66
C SER A 38 -1.63 9.75 -0.17
N VAL A 39 -2.95 9.76 -0.02
CA VAL A 39 -3.83 10.70 -0.70
C VAL A 39 -4.35 11.69 0.33
N LYS A 40 -4.10 12.99 0.11
CA LYS A 40 -4.59 14.06 0.98
C LYS A 40 -6.13 14.09 1.03
N PRO A 41 -6.71 14.60 2.13
CA PRO A 41 -8.15 14.78 2.23
C PRO A 41 -8.73 15.53 1.04
N LYS A 42 -9.97 15.19 0.64
CA LYS A 42 -10.74 15.88 -0.41
C LYS A 42 -10.11 15.86 -1.82
N VAL A 43 -9.05 15.08 -2.04
CA VAL A 43 -8.49 14.88 -3.39
C VAL A 43 -9.46 14.06 -4.24
N TYR A 44 -10.00 12.98 -3.68
CA TYR A 44 -11.00 12.11 -4.28
C TYR A 44 -12.16 11.87 -3.33
N ASP A 45 -13.28 11.40 -3.89
CA ASP A 45 -14.43 11.00 -3.11
C ASP A 45 -14.13 9.75 -2.26
N TYR A 46 -14.57 9.80 -0.99
CA TYR A 46 -14.34 8.73 -0.02
C TYR A 46 -15.04 7.43 -0.40
N SER A 47 -16.34 7.50 -0.70
CA SER A 47 -17.18 6.34 -1.00
C SER A 47 -16.88 5.71 -2.34
N ASP A 48 -16.49 6.51 -3.33
CA ASP A 48 -16.39 6.05 -4.71
C ASP A 48 -14.97 5.65 -5.12
N ILE A 49 -13.98 6.49 -4.79
CA ILE A 49 -12.60 6.31 -5.30
C ILE A 49 -11.69 5.78 -4.21
N LEU A 50 -11.65 6.43 -3.04
CA LEU A 50 -10.70 6.06 -1.98
C LEU A 50 -10.96 4.64 -1.45
N CYS A 51 -12.23 4.25 -1.30
CA CYS A 51 -12.61 2.91 -0.86
C CYS A 51 -12.53 1.83 -1.96
N PHE A 52 -12.27 2.18 -3.22
CA PHE A 52 -12.30 1.24 -4.34
C PHE A 52 -10.97 1.19 -5.11
N PRO A 53 -10.09 0.23 -4.78
CA PRO A 53 -8.73 0.15 -5.30
C PRO A 53 -8.57 0.27 -6.82
N PRO A 54 -9.39 -0.37 -7.68
CA PRO A 54 -9.24 -0.21 -9.12
C PRO A 54 -9.43 1.25 -9.58
N LEU A 55 -10.46 1.94 -9.07
CA LEU A 55 -10.68 3.35 -9.42
C LEU A 55 -9.60 4.25 -8.84
N LEU A 56 -9.11 3.96 -7.63
CA LEU A 56 -7.97 4.68 -7.08
C LEU A 56 -6.77 4.60 -8.04
N ILE A 57 -6.35 3.41 -8.44
CA ILE A 57 -5.19 3.21 -9.32
C ILE A 57 -5.36 3.98 -10.64
N ASP A 58 -6.56 3.92 -11.22
CA ASP A 58 -6.89 4.66 -12.45
C ASP A 58 -6.77 6.18 -12.29
N ASN A 59 -7.22 6.72 -11.14
CA ASN A 59 -7.25 8.16 -10.89
C ASN A 59 -5.93 8.74 -10.39
N LEU A 60 -5.00 7.92 -9.85
CA LEU A 60 -3.71 8.42 -9.38
C LEU A 60 -2.95 9.16 -10.50
N PRO A 61 -1.94 9.98 -10.16
CA PRO A 61 -0.92 10.36 -11.14
C PRO A 61 -0.19 9.11 -11.69
N PRO A 62 0.51 9.21 -12.83
CA PRO A 62 1.40 8.14 -13.28
C PRO A 62 2.41 7.77 -12.19
N PHE A 63 2.89 6.52 -12.14
CA PHE A 63 3.97 6.18 -11.23
C PHE A 63 5.31 6.70 -11.78
N PRO A 64 6.14 7.36 -10.96
CA PRO A 64 7.46 7.79 -11.41
C PRO A 64 8.39 6.57 -11.58
N ALA A 65 9.36 6.69 -12.48
CA ALA A 65 10.42 5.71 -12.61
C ALA A 65 11.37 5.73 -11.40
N GLY A 66 12.10 4.64 -11.20
CA GLY A 66 13.15 4.53 -10.18
C GLY A 66 12.65 4.11 -8.79
N ASP A 67 13.47 4.40 -7.78
CA ASP A 67 13.45 3.70 -6.49
C ASP A 67 12.74 4.50 -5.38
N TRP A 68 11.69 5.23 -5.74
CA TRP A 68 10.87 5.95 -4.76
C TRP A 68 10.19 4.99 -3.78
N THR A 69 10.10 5.39 -2.52
CA THR A 69 9.48 4.59 -1.45
C THR A 69 8.05 5.04 -1.18
N THR A 70 7.81 6.36 -1.19
CA THR A 70 6.50 6.95 -0.97
C THR A 70 6.12 7.97 -2.05
N MET A 71 4.82 8.09 -2.30
CA MET A 71 4.23 9.14 -3.13
C MET A 71 3.06 9.75 -2.37
N THR A 72 3.01 11.07 -2.25
CA THR A 72 1.86 11.80 -1.70
C THR A 72 1.14 12.48 -2.85
N VAL A 73 -0.18 12.34 -2.88
CA VAL A 73 -1.07 12.92 -3.90
C VAL A 73 -1.97 13.97 -3.25
N GLY A 74 -2.03 15.15 -3.85
CA GLY A 74 -2.76 16.31 -3.33
C GLY A 74 -3.46 17.08 -4.45
N ARG A 75 -4.02 18.23 -4.08
CA ARG A 75 -4.44 19.28 -5.02
C ARG A 75 -3.73 20.59 -4.68
N ASP A 76 -3.40 21.38 -5.70
CA ASP A 76 -2.93 22.75 -5.50
C ASP A 76 -4.09 23.72 -5.24
N GLU A 77 -3.77 25.00 -5.06
CA GLU A 77 -4.73 26.09 -4.82
C GLU A 77 -5.73 26.27 -5.98
N HIS A 78 -5.39 25.79 -7.18
CA HIS A 78 -6.25 25.83 -8.36
C HIS A 78 -7.07 24.55 -8.53
N GLY A 79 -6.97 23.60 -7.60
CA GLY A 79 -7.65 22.32 -7.64
C GLY A 79 -7.02 21.30 -8.58
N SER A 80 -5.85 21.58 -9.16
CA SER A 80 -5.13 20.65 -10.04
C SER A 80 -4.43 19.58 -9.23
N LEU A 81 -4.40 18.35 -9.75
CA LEU A 81 -3.79 17.21 -9.08
C LEU A 81 -2.26 17.37 -9.00
N THR A 82 -1.70 17.23 -7.81
CA THR A 82 -0.25 17.31 -7.55
C THR A 82 0.28 16.00 -6.96
N ARG A 83 1.59 15.77 -7.13
CA ARG A 83 2.29 14.66 -6.49
C ARG A 83 3.66 15.08 -5.97
N SER A 84 4.06 14.50 -4.85
CA SER A 84 5.44 14.56 -4.33
C SER A 84 5.93 13.14 -4.04
N ILE A 85 7.22 12.89 -4.23
CA ILE A 85 7.83 11.57 -4.02
C ILE A 85 8.94 11.64 -3.00
N SER A 86 9.18 10.52 -2.31
CA SER A 86 10.29 10.36 -1.38
C SER A 86 11.10 9.13 -1.76
N PHE A 87 12.39 9.18 -1.44
CA PHE A 87 13.33 8.05 -1.51
C PHE A 87 13.81 7.64 -0.12
N LYS A 88 13.26 8.27 0.93
CA LYS A 88 13.64 7.97 2.31
C LYS A 88 13.33 6.50 2.62
N PRO A 89 14.24 5.78 3.30
CA PRO A 89 13.94 4.46 3.82
C PRO A 89 12.68 4.49 4.68
N LEU A 90 11.86 3.45 4.57
CA LEU A 90 10.68 3.27 5.41
C LEU A 90 11.10 2.81 6.80
N ALA A 91 10.32 3.18 7.81
CA ALA A 91 10.46 2.59 9.13
C ALA A 91 10.28 1.07 9.06
N ALA A 92 11.08 0.35 9.82
CA ALA A 92 11.07 -1.11 9.87
C ALA A 92 11.09 -1.56 11.34
N VAL A 93 10.59 -2.78 11.58
CA VAL A 93 10.77 -3.45 12.87
C VAL A 93 12.26 -3.65 13.10
N THR A 94 12.78 -3.11 14.21
CA THR A 94 14.21 -3.16 14.51
C THR A 94 14.57 -4.31 15.45
N THR A 95 13.62 -4.72 16.30
CA THR A 95 13.79 -5.83 17.23
C THR A 95 13.62 -7.17 16.51
N ILE A 96 14.71 -7.67 15.94
CA ILE A 96 14.73 -8.97 15.27
C ILE A 96 15.05 -10.06 16.30
N TRP A 97 14.03 -10.79 16.75
CA TRP A 97 14.18 -11.88 17.73
C TRP A 97 14.62 -13.21 17.10
N HIS A 98 14.49 -13.37 15.78
CA HIS A 98 14.85 -14.58 15.05
C HIS A 98 15.67 -14.27 13.79
N PRO A 99 16.76 -15.01 13.50
CA PRO A 99 17.65 -14.69 12.38
C PRO A 99 17.02 -14.91 11.00
N ARG A 100 16.00 -15.77 10.90
CA ARG A 100 15.30 -16.02 9.64
C ARG A 100 14.36 -14.87 9.31
N GLN A 101 14.63 -14.21 8.19
CA GLN A 101 13.72 -13.25 7.55
C GLN A 101 13.03 -13.92 6.37
N ILE A 102 11.76 -13.56 6.15
CA ILE A 102 10.91 -14.16 5.13
C ILE A 102 10.24 -13.03 4.38
N ASP A 103 10.23 -13.10 3.04
CA ASP A 103 9.43 -12.18 2.25
C ASP A 103 7.95 -12.48 2.45
N ILE A 104 7.22 -11.53 3.01
CA ILE A 104 5.78 -11.65 3.27
C ILE A 104 4.96 -11.89 2.00
N LEU A 105 5.44 -11.45 0.83
CA LEU A 105 4.76 -11.67 -0.44
C LEU A 105 4.95 -13.10 -0.97
N SER A 106 5.98 -13.81 -0.49
CA SER A 106 6.22 -15.22 -0.82
C SER A 106 5.38 -16.20 0.00
N LEU A 107 4.76 -15.75 1.10
CA LEU A 107 3.96 -16.63 1.95
C LEU A 107 2.63 -16.99 1.30
N ASN A 108 2.37 -18.29 1.19
CA ASN A 108 1.07 -18.80 0.78
C ASN A 108 0.05 -18.57 1.90
N ARG A 109 -0.94 -17.69 1.65
CA ARG A 109 -1.98 -17.34 2.62
C ARG A 109 -3.12 -18.33 2.54
N LEU A 110 -3.38 -19.03 3.63
CA LEU A 110 -4.45 -20.03 3.73
C LEU A 110 -5.76 -19.41 4.20
N ARG A 111 -5.69 -18.58 5.24
CA ARG A 111 -6.86 -17.94 5.84
C ARG A 111 -6.52 -16.57 6.39
N ARG A 112 -7.46 -15.63 6.31
CA ARG A 112 -7.33 -14.30 6.91
C ARG A 112 -8.08 -14.25 8.24
N PHE A 113 -7.40 -13.83 9.31
CA PHE A 113 -8.04 -13.58 10.61
C PHE A 113 -8.53 -12.13 10.73
N ASN A 114 -7.70 -11.18 10.32
CA ASN A 114 -8.03 -9.76 10.28
C ASN A 114 -7.21 -9.05 9.19
N LEU A 115 -7.22 -7.72 9.13
CA LEU A 115 -6.47 -6.94 8.13
C LEU A 115 -4.95 -7.18 8.15
N ARG A 116 -4.39 -7.61 9.29
CA ARG A 116 -2.94 -7.71 9.56
C ARG A 116 -2.47 -9.13 9.86
N THR A 117 -3.39 -10.05 10.10
CA THR A 117 -3.09 -11.38 10.65
C THR A 117 -3.66 -12.46 9.74
N TYR A 118 -2.81 -13.40 9.35
CA TYR A 118 -3.10 -14.46 8.39
C TYR A 118 -2.57 -15.80 8.89
N GLU A 119 -3.29 -16.86 8.59
CA GLU A 119 -2.76 -18.21 8.59
C GLU A 119 -2.03 -18.45 7.28
N VAL A 120 -0.81 -18.94 7.37
CA VAL A 120 0.06 -19.20 6.22
C VAL A 120 0.56 -20.63 6.26
N GLU A 121 0.85 -21.16 5.09
CA GLU A 121 1.57 -22.43 4.98
C GLU A 121 2.98 -22.24 5.54
N TRP A 122 3.40 -23.22 6.32
CA TRP A 122 4.71 -23.31 6.91
C TRP A 122 5.25 -24.73 6.74
N GLU A 123 6.56 -24.86 6.71
CA GLU A 123 7.33 -26.11 6.54
C GLU A 123 6.60 -27.43 6.85
N ASP A 124 6.78 -28.42 5.97
CA ASP A 124 6.28 -29.79 6.16
C ASP A 124 4.76 -29.86 6.44
N ASN A 125 3.95 -29.17 5.63
CA ASN A 125 2.49 -29.08 5.78
C ASN A 125 2.01 -28.53 7.13
N LYS A 126 2.85 -27.75 7.82
CA LYS A 126 2.44 -27.03 9.03
C LYS A 126 1.78 -25.71 8.64
N THR A 127 1.17 -25.07 9.63
CA THR A 127 0.68 -23.70 9.47
C THR A 127 1.33 -22.80 10.52
N ALA A 128 1.47 -21.54 10.15
CA ALA A 128 1.94 -20.49 11.05
C ALA A 128 0.99 -19.29 10.99
N VAL A 129 1.10 -18.40 11.98
CA VAL A 129 0.38 -17.13 12.00
C VAL A 129 1.34 -16.01 11.62
N ALA A 130 1.10 -15.39 10.46
CA ALA A 130 1.82 -14.20 10.04
C ALA A 130 1.07 -12.94 10.52
N LYS A 131 1.74 -12.08 11.27
CA LYS A 131 1.28 -10.74 11.64
C LYS A 131 2.17 -9.70 10.97
N ILE A 132 1.55 -8.70 10.35
CA ILE A 132 2.28 -7.64 9.63
C ILE A 132 1.90 -6.26 10.14
N ALA A 133 2.91 -5.38 10.26
CA ALA A 133 2.70 -3.94 10.20
C ALA A 133 2.60 -3.53 8.73
N ARG A 134 1.43 -3.11 8.30
CA ARG A 134 1.16 -2.65 6.93
C ARG A 134 1.67 -1.23 6.76
N PHE A 135 1.52 -0.41 7.79
CA PHE A 135 1.89 1.01 7.85
C PHE A 135 2.80 1.28 9.06
N GLU A 136 3.53 2.40 9.03
CA GLU A 136 4.51 2.77 10.06
C GLU A 136 3.88 2.86 11.46
N PHE A 137 2.69 3.46 11.56
CA PHE A 137 1.96 3.55 12.84
C PHE A 137 1.53 2.18 13.42
N GLU A 138 1.61 1.10 12.64
CA GLU A 138 1.32 -0.25 13.12
C GLU A 138 2.57 -0.98 13.65
N ILE A 139 3.78 -0.45 13.44
CA ILE A 139 5.06 -1.05 13.88
C ILE A 139 5.10 -1.28 15.40
N PRO A 140 4.68 -0.33 16.26
CA PRO A 140 4.73 -0.54 17.72
C PRO A 140 3.84 -1.69 18.23
N GLN A 141 2.94 -2.21 17.39
CA GLN A 141 2.03 -3.31 17.75
C GLN A 141 2.54 -4.69 17.34
N VAL A 142 3.68 -4.73 16.64
CA VAL A 142 4.37 -5.97 16.23
C VAL A 142 5.77 -6.12 16.84
N GLU A 143 6.27 -5.08 17.51
CA GLU A 143 7.47 -5.12 18.35
C GLU A 143 7.24 -5.78 19.72
#